data_AF-A0AAP1RBX5-F1
#
_entry.id   AF-A0AAP1RBX5-F1
#
_cell.length_a   1.000
_cell.length_b   1.000
_cell.length_c   1.000
_cell.angle_alpha   90.00
_cell.angle_beta   90.00
_cell.angle_gamma   90.00
#
_symmetry.space_group_name_H-M   'P 1'
#
loop_
_entity.id
_entity.type
_entity.pdbx_description
1 polymer ?
#
loop_
_entity_poly.entity_id
_entity_poly.type
_entity_poly.pdbx_seq_one_letter_code
_entity_poly.pdbx_strand_id
1 'polypeptide(L)'
;RGLSHAEARLLARNVICNDGAITQEDLPELNRTKFQLLDLEGVLSFEYDTARFAEVGGLAALKRWLGERQSAFLAGTPGDQPKGMMLVGVQGAGKSLAAKAVAGLWGLPLLRLDFACLYNKYFGETERNLREALRLAEQMAPCVLWMDEVEKGISG
;
A
#
# COMPACT_ATOMS: atom_id res chain seq x y z
N ARG A 1 8.26 15.25 1.64
CA ARG A 1 9.71 15.21 1.36
C ARG A 1 10.00 13.80 0.90
N GLY A 2 10.49 13.61 -0.32
CA GLY A 2 10.89 12.28 -0.80
C GLY A 2 12.27 11.90 -0.25
N LEU A 3 12.87 10.89 -0.86
CA LEU A 3 14.22 10.40 -0.53
C LEU A 3 15.28 11.50 -0.68
N SER A 4 16.29 11.50 0.18
CA SER A 4 17.49 12.32 0.04
C SER A 4 18.33 11.86 -1.17
N HIS A 5 19.23 12.73 -1.66
CA HIS A 5 20.12 12.36 -2.76
C HIS A 5 21.01 11.16 -2.41
N ALA A 6 21.43 11.05 -1.14
CA ALA A 6 22.21 9.92 -0.64
C ALA A 6 21.39 8.62 -0.66
N GLU A 7 20.13 8.66 -0.20
CA GLU A 7 19.20 7.52 -0.23
C GLU A 7 18.88 7.08 -1.67
N ALA A 8 18.60 8.02 -2.57
CA ALA A 8 18.34 7.71 -3.98
C ALA A 8 19.57 7.03 -4.63
N ARG A 9 20.78 7.49 -4.29
CA ARG A 9 22.02 6.88 -4.78
C ARG A 9 22.25 5.50 -4.19
N LEU A 10 21.90 5.27 -2.93
CA LEU A 10 21.94 3.96 -2.29
C LEU A 10 20.98 2.98 -2.97
N LEU A 11 19.73 3.39 -3.21
CA LEU A 11 18.74 2.58 -3.91
C LEU A 11 19.20 2.20 -5.32
N ALA A 12 19.66 3.18 -6.11
CA ALA A 12 20.14 2.92 -7.46
C ALA A 12 21.33 1.95 -7.46
N ARG A 13 22.26 2.07 -6.50
CA ARG A 13 23.38 1.13 -6.35
C ARG A 13 22.90 -0.27 -6.01
N ASN A 14 21.99 -0.41 -5.05
CA ASN A 14 21.48 -1.71 -4.63
C ASN A 14 20.78 -2.45 -5.78
N VAL A 15 20.03 -1.73 -6.62
CA VAL A 15 19.37 -2.31 -7.80
C VAL A 15 20.37 -2.75 -8.87
N ILE A 16 21.36 -1.91 -9.20
CA ILE A 16 22.35 -2.21 -10.25
C ILE A 16 23.29 -3.37 -9.85
N CYS A 17 23.52 -3.60 -8.56
CA CYS A 17 24.50 -4.59 -8.09
C CYS A 17 24.17 -6.04 -8.47
N ASN A 18 22.92 -6.38 -8.79
CA ASN A 18 22.52 -7.77 -9.03
C ASN A 18 22.82 -8.26 -10.45
N ASP A 19 22.56 -7.45 -11.47
CA ASP A 19 22.72 -7.85 -12.89
C ASP A 19 23.36 -6.76 -13.77
N GLY A 20 23.73 -5.62 -13.19
CA GLY A 20 24.27 -4.46 -13.91
C GLY A 20 23.22 -3.64 -14.67
N ALA A 21 21.92 -3.93 -14.49
CA ALA A 21 20.81 -3.25 -15.13
C ALA A 21 19.81 -2.72 -14.09
N ILE A 22 18.91 -1.86 -14.54
CA ILE A 22 17.71 -1.47 -13.77
C ILE A 22 16.53 -1.97 -14.57
N THR A 23 15.83 -2.97 -14.02
CA THR A 23 14.71 -3.64 -14.68
C THR A 23 13.43 -3.50 -13.85
N GLN A 24 12.31 -3.96 -14.40
CA GLN A 24 11.03 -4.03 -13.67
C GLN A 24 11.05 -5.11 -12.57
N GLU A 25 11.95 -6.09 -12.66
CA GLU A 25 12.07 -7.17 -11.67
C GLU A 25 12.63 -6.68 -10.33
N ASP A 26 13.29 -5.52 -10.34
CA ASP A 26 13.88 -4.88 -9.16
C ASP A 26 12.85 -4.10 -8.33
N LEU A 27 11.66 -3.82 -8.88
CA LEU A 27 10.64 -3.01 -8.21
C LEU A 27 10.24 -3.50 -6.81
N PRO A 28 10.04 -4.82 -6.56
CA PRO A 28 9.69 -5.29 -5.22
C PRO A 28 10.76 -4.94 -4.18
N GLU A 29 12.03 -5.17 -4.49
CA GLU A 29 13.15 -4.91 -3.57
C GLU A 29 13.43 -3.41 -3.43
N LEU A 30 13.27 -2.64 -4.51
CA LEU A 30 13.35 -1.17 -4.48
C LEU A 30 12.26 -0.58 -3.58
N ASN A 31 11.01 -1.02 -3.71
CA ASN A 31 9.90 -0.54 -2.89
C ASN A 31 10.10 -0.90 -1.41
N ARG A 32 10.59 -2.12 -1.13
CA ARG A 32 10.95 -2.54 0.22
C ARG A 32 12.03 -1.66 0.84
N THR A 33 13.12 -1.46 0.11
CA THR A 33 14.24 -0.64 0.60
C THR A 33 13.81 0.81 0.80
N LYS A 34 12.99 1.35 -0.12
CA LYS A 34 12.39 2.67 0.01
C LYS A 34 11.55 2.79 1.29
N PHE A 35 10.73 1.78 1.60
CA PHE A 35 9.92 1.76 2.82
C PHE A 35 10.79 1.81 4.09
N GLN A 36 11.87 1.02 4.13
CA GLN A 36 12.80 0.99 5.26
C GLN A 36 13.54 2.33 5.45
N LEU A 37 13.94 2.98 4.35
CA LEU A 37 14.62 4.28 4.39
C LEU A 37 13.73 5.43 4.86
N LEU A 38 12.43 5.33 4.60
CA LEU A 38 11.45 6.32 5.03
C LEU A 38 11.07 6.20 6.52
N ASP A 39 11.68 5.26 7.25
CA ASP A 39 11.46 5.01 8.68
C ASP A 39 9.97 4.95 9.04
N LEU A 40 9.22 4.21 8.22
CA LEU A 40 7.76 4.11 8.31
C LEU A 40 7.28 3.23 9.48
N GLU A 41 8.18 2.85 10.39
CA GLU A 41 7.92 1.87 11.44
C GLU A 41 7.00 2.44 12.54
N GLY A 42 5.89 1.73 12.79
CA GLY A 42 5.06 1.93 13.98
C GLY A 42 3.56 1.97 13.70
N VAL A 43 3.13 2.74 12.70
CA VAL A 43 1.70 2.91 12.33
C VAL A 43 1.40 2.31 10.95
N LEU A 44 2.38 2.37 10.05
CA LEU A 44 2.35 1.70 8.76
C LEU A 44 3.20 0.45 8.81
N SER A 45 2.74 -0.58 8.10
CA SER A 45 3.51 -1.79 7.85
C SER A 45 3.53 -2.09 6.36
N PHE A 46 4.67 -2.57 5.86
CA PHE A 46 4.79 -3.04 4.49
C PHE A 46 4.35 -4.50 4.43
N GLU A 47 3.35 -4.79 3.61
CA GLU A 47 2.88 -6.16 3.39
C GLU A 47 3.73 -6.82 2.29
N TYR A 48 4.55 -7.79 2.70
CA TYR A 48 5.47 -8.52 1.83
C TYR A 48 4.76 -9.59 0.98
N ASP A 49 3.61 -10.04 1.45
CA ASP A 49 2.83 -11.10 0.83
C ASP A 49 1.69 -10.48 0.01
N THR A 50 2.07 -9.84 -1.10
CA THR A 50 1.11 -9.51 -2.15
C THR A 50 0.84 -10.80 -2.91
N ALA A 51 -0.18 -11.53 -2.47
CA ALA A 51 -0.58 -12.80 -3.07
C ALA A 51 -0.64 -12.66 -4.61
N ARG A 52 -0.07 -13.63 -5.34
CA ARG A 52 -0.25 -13.67 -6.79
C ARG A 52 -1.74 -13.82 -7.05
N PHE A 53 -2.30 -12.94 -7.86
CA PHE A 53 -3.74 -12.83 -8.07
C PHE A 53 -4.42 -14.13 -8.55
N ALA A 54 -3.64 -15.07 -9.08
CA ALA A 54 -4.04 -16.43 -9.46
C ALA A 54 -4.40 -17.33 -8.26
N GLU A 55 -3.90 -17.03 -7.06
CA GLU A 55 -4.09 -17.82 -5.84
C GLU A 55 -5.36 -17.43 -5.08
N VAL A 56 -5.97 -16.29 -5.40
CA VAL A 56 -7.22 -15.83 -4.79
C VAL A 56 -8.41 -16.40 -5.55
N GLY A 57 -8.99 -17.49 -5.06
CA GLY A 57 -10.24 -18.05 -5.56
C GLY A 57 -11.42 -17.08 -5.37
N GLY A 58 -12.22 -16.88 -6.42
CA GLY A 58 -13.42 -16.04 -6.38
C GLY A 58 -13.19 -14.55 -6.63
N LEU A 59 -14.05 -13.70 -6.06
CA LEU A 59 -14.06 -12.22 -6.18
C LEU A 59 -14.15 -11.68 -7.63
N ALA A 60 -14.65 -12.47 -8.59
CA ALA A 60 -14.64 -12.12 -10.01
C ALA A 60 -15.21 -10.73 -10.35
N ALA A 61 -16.26 -10.29 -9.64
CA ALA A 61 -16.84 -8.97 -9.80
C ALA A 61 -15.86 -7.85 -9.38
N LEU A 62 -15.18 -8.01 -8.23
CA LEU A 62 -14.15 -7.09 -7.76
C LEU A 62 -12.96 -7.07 -8.73
N LYS A 63 -12.49 -8.25 -9.16
CA LYS A 63 -11.39 -8.38 -10.12
C LYS A 63 -11.68 -7.62 -11.42
N ARG A 64 -12.89 -7.78 -11.95
CA ARG A 64 -13.35 -7.05 -13.16
C ARG A 64 -13.40 -5.55 -12.93
N TRP A 65 -14.02 -5.12 -11.84
CA TRP A 65 -14.15 -3.70 -11.49
C TRP A 65 -12.79 -3.00 -11.34
N LEU A 66 -11.80 -3.68 -10.74
CA LEU A 66 -10.42 -3.18 -10.60
C LEU A 66 -9.68 -3.13 -11.93
N GLY A 67 -9.87 -4.12 -12.79
CA GLY A 67 -9.26 -4.15 -14.13
C GLY A 67 -9.75 -2.99 -15.01
N GLU A 68 -11.04 -2.71 -15.00
CA GLU A 68 -11.65 -1.59 -15.74
C GLU A 68 -11.12 -0.21 -15.31
N ARG A 69 -10.67 -0.07 -14.05
CA ARG A 69 -10.26 1.21 -13.46
C ARG A 69 -8.74 1.34 -13.29
N GLN A 70 -7.97 0.32 -13.64
CA GLN A 70 -6.52 0.32 -13.46
C GLN A 70 -5.85 1.53 -14.13
N SER A 71 -6.24 1.88 -15.36
CA SER A 71 -5.70 3.04 -16.07
C SER A 71 -6.04 4.37 -15.39
N ALA A 72 -7.25 4.49 -14.84
CA ALA A 72 -7.67 5.69 -14.12
C ALA A 72 -6.83 5.94 -12.86
N PHE A 73 -6.46 4.85 -12.15
CA PHE A 73 -5.61 4.92 -10.95
C PHE A 73 -4.11 5.07 -11.25
N LEU A 74 -3.59 4.38 -12.28
CA LEU A 74 -2.14 4.32 -12.54
C LEU A 74 -1.65 5.38 -13.54
N ALA A 75 -2.44 5.67 -14.57
CA ALA A 75 -2.06 6.58 -15.65
C ALA A 75 -2.63 8.00 -15.46
N GLY A 76 -3.44 8.22 -14.42
CA GLY A 76 -4.07 9.52 -14.15
C GLY A 76 -4.99 10.00 -15.28
N THR A 77 -5.44 9.09 -16.15
CA THR A 77 -6.29 9.43 -17.29
C THR A 77 -7.68 9.87 -16.82
N PRO A 78 -8.33 10.83 -17.51
CA PRO A 78 -9.70 11.23 -17.21
C PRO A 78 -10.63 10.02 -17.23
N GLY A 79 -11.41 9.82 -16.16
CA GLY A 79 -12.29 8.66 -16.00
C GLY A 79 -12.86 8.56 -14.57
N ASP A 80 -13.55 7.46 -14.29
CA ASP A 80 -14.04 7.14 -12.94
C ASP A 80 -12.85 6.82 -12.02
N GLN A 81 -12.47 7.80 -11.20
CA GLN A 81 -11.36 7.72 -10.24
C GLN A 81 -11.91 7.70 -8.80
N PRO A 82 -12.38 6.55 -8.31
CA PRO A 82 -12.83 6.44 -6.93
C PRO A 82 -11.69 6.78 -5.97
N LYS A 83 -11.99 7.47 -4.87
CA LYS A 83 -10.96 7.83 -3.86
C LYS A 83 -10.55 6.64 -2.99
N GLY A 84 -11.31 5.56 -3.03
CA GLY A 84 -11.05 4.32 -2.29
C GLY A 84 -12.20 3.32 -2.49
N MET A 85 -12.06 2.14 -1.92
CA MET A 85 -13.13 1.15 -1.81
C MET A 85 -13.28 0.73 -0.34
N MET A 86 -14.51 0.46 0.09
CA MET A 86 -14.77 -0.09 1.42
C MET A 86 -15.23 -1.53 1.27
N LEU A 87 -14.51 -2.46 1.92
CA LEU A 87 -14.85 -3.88 1.92
C LEU A 87 -15.66 -4.19 3.19
N VAL A 88 -16.94 -4.54 3.02
CA VAL A 88 -17.85 -4.85 4.13
C VAL A 88 -18.29 -6.31 4.04
N GLY A 89 -18.33 -6.98 5.18
CA GLY A 89 -18.79 -8.37 5.27
C GLY A 89 -18.47 -8.99 6.62
N VAL A 90 -18.97 -10.21 6.85
CA VAL A 90 -18.70 -10.98 8.08
C VAL A 90 -17.21 -11.28 8.26
N GLN A 91 -16.80 -11.62 9.48
CA GLN A 91 -15.44 -12.11 9.74
C GLN A 91 -15.18 -13.38 8.90
N GLY A 92 -13.98 -13.49 8.33
CA GLY A 92 -13.63 -14.61 7.44
C GLY A 92 -14.10 -14.48 5.99
N ALA A 93 -14.82 -13.42 5.59
CA ALA A 93 -15.28 -13.21 4.21
C ALA A 93 -14.17 -12.85 3.19
N GLY A 94 -12.89 -12.97 3.55
CA GLY A 94 -11.77 -12.73 2.64
C GLY A 94 -11.44 -11.25 2.37
N LYS A 95 -11.86 -10.31 3.22
CA LYS A 95 -11.60 -8.86 3.06
C LYS A 95 -10.10 -8.52 2.98
N SER A 96 -9.31 -9.04 3.91
CA SER A 96 -7.85 -8.85 3.92
C SER A 96 -7.18 -9.48 2.69
N LEU A 97 -7.68 -10.66 2.26
CA LEU A 97 -7.20 -11.31 1.04
C LEU A 97 -7.54 -10.47 -0.21
N ALA A 98 -8.71 -9.84 -0.25
CA ALA A 98 -9.10 -8.94 -1.32
C ALA A 98 -8.19 -7.69 -1.38
N ALA A 99 -7.83 -7.10 -0.23
CA ALA A 99 -6.88 -5.98 -0.19
C ALA A 99 -5.50 -6.38 -0.72
N LYS A 100 -4.98 -7.55 -0.31
CA LYS A 100 -3.73 -8.13 -0.86
C LYS A 100 -3.81 -8.35 -2.38
N ALA A 101 -4.95 -8.84 -2.84
CA ALA A 101 -5.20 -9.07 -4.26
C ALA A 101 -5.16 -7.77 -5.08
N VAL A 102 -5.74 -6.66 -4.57
CA VAL A 102 -5.73 -5.36 -5.27
C VAL A 102 -4.31 -4.90 -5.56
N ALA A 103 -3.43 -4.93 -4.56
CA ALA A 103 -2.03 -4.55 -4.71
C ALA A 103 -1.30 -5.47 -5.69
N GLY A 104 -1.52 -6.79 -5.59
CA GLY A 104 -0.96 -7.77 -6.52
C GLY A 104 -1.42 -7.58 -7.97
N LEU A 105 -2.69 -7.25 -8.21
CA LEU A 105 -3.24 -7.00 -9.56
C LEU A 105 -2.58 -5.80 -10.23
N TRP A 106 -2.33 -4.74 -9.47
CA TRP A 106 -1.75 -3.51 -10.01
C TRP A 106 -0.23 -3.50 -9.95
N GLY A 107 0.41 -4.51 -9.36
CA GLY A 107 1.86 -4.56 -9.19
C GLY A 107 2.39 -3.45 -8.28
N LEU A 108 1.58 -3.01 -7.31
CA LEU A 108 1.92 -1.90 -6.42
C LEU A 108 2.29 -2.39 -5.02
N PRO A 109 3.15 -1.66 -4.29
CA PRO A 109 3.41 -1.95 -2.88
C PRO A 109 2.12 -1.78 -2.06
N LEU A 110 1.93 -2.69 -1.09
CA LEU A 110 0.81 -2.66 -0.15
C LEU A 110 1.28 -2.16 1.21
N LEU A 111 0.71 -1.04 1.64
CA LEU A 111 0.92 -0.50 2.97
C LEU A 111 -0.32 -0.80 3.81
N ARG A 112 -0.15 -1.40 4.98
CA ARG A 112 -1.24 -1.60 5.95
C ARG A 112 -1.15 -0.57 7.06
N LEU A 113 -2.21 0.21 7.22
CA LEU A 113 -2.44 1.13 8.33
C LEU A 113 -3.33 0.43 9.37
N ASP A 114 -2.78 0.27 10.58
CA ASP A 114 -3.49 -0.36 11.69
C ASP A 114 -4.18 0.71 12.55
N PHE A 115 -5.51 0.81 12.43
CA PHE A 115 -6.29 1.77 13.21
C PHE A 115 -6.25 1.46 14.71
N ALA A 116 -6.19 0.20 15.12
CA ALA A 116 -6.11 -0.13 16.54
C ALA A 116 -4.80 0.36 17.17
N CYS A 117 -3.67 0.21 16.46
CA CYS A 117 -2.38 0.75 16.91
C CYS A 117 -2.39 2.30 16.99
N LEU A 118 -2.99 2.95 15.98
CA LEU A 118 -3.06 4.40 15.89
C LEU A 118 -3.84 5.05 17.05
N TYR A 119 -4.85 4.36 17.59
CA TYR A 119 -5.66 4.84 18.72
C TYR A 119 -5.12 4.42 20.09
N ASN A 120 -4.57 3.20 20.23
CA ASN A 120 -4.09 2.69 21.53
C ASN A 120 -2.81 3.36 22.02
N LYS A 121 -1.93 3.78 21.12
CA LYS A 121 -0.57 4.15 21.50
C LYS A 121 -0.46 5.57 22.07
N TYR A 122 -1.39 6.47 21.76
CA TYR A 122 -1.32 7.90 22.17
C TYR A 122 -2.72 8.54 22.28
N PHE A 123 -3.32 8.53 23.48
CA PHE A 123 -4.52 9.32 23.77
C PHE A 123 -4.19 10.82 23.61
N GLY A 124 -4.73 11.48 22.57
CA GLY A 124 -4.66 12.93 22.36
C GLY A 124 -3.98 13.39 21.06
N GLU A 125 -3.28 12.52 20.32
CA GLU A 125 -2.55 12.89 19.09
C GLU A 125 -2.99 12.10 17.83
N THR A 126 -4.09 11.34 17.92
CA THR A 126 -4.56 10.41 16.89
C THR A 126 -4.70 11.04 15.50
N GLU A 127 -5.25 12.24 15.40
CA GLU A 127 -5.45 12.94 14.12
C GLU A 127 -4.12 13.40 13.50
N ARG A 128 -3.16 13.85 14.33
CA ARG A 128 -1.81 14.19 13.89
C ARG A 128 -1.09 12.96 13.35
N ASN A 129 -1.23 11.82 14.03
CA ASN A 129 -0.61 10.56 13.62
C ASN A 129 -1.23 10.01 12.33
N LEU A 130 -2.56 10.13 12.15
CA LEU A 130 -3.21 9.78 10.90
C LEU A 130 -2.72 10.64 9.75
N ARG A 131 -2.65 11.96 9.94
CA ARG A 131 -2.07 12.88 8.93
C ARG A 131 -0.64 12.50 8.58
N GLU A 132 0.17 12.17 9.58
CA GLU A 132 1.55 11.76 9.37
C GLU A 132 1.63 10.45 8.60
N ALA A 133 0.84 9.44 8.97
CA ALA A 133 0.78 8.17 8.26
C ALA A 133 0.33 8.35 6.80
N LEU A 134 -0.67 9.19 6.53
CA LEU A 134 -1.09 9.52 5.17
C LEU A 134 0.03 10.23 4.38
N ARG A 135 0.69 11.22 4.99
CA ARG A 135 1.84 11.94 4.40
C ARG A 135 3.01 11.00 4.07
N LEU A 136 3.19 9.97 4.87
CA LEU A 136 4.20 8.95 4.69
C LEU A 136 3.82 7.95 3.58
N ALA A 137 2.56 7.52 3.52
CA ALA A 137 2.02 6.72 2.43
C ALA A 137 2.13 7.45 1.08
N GLU A 138 1.88 8.77 1.05
CA GLU A 138 2.07 9.59 -0.15
C GLU A 138 3.52 9.59 -0.67
N GLN A 139 4.51 9.50 0.22
CA GLN A 139 5.93 9.40 -0.20
C GLN A 139 6.25 8.06 -0.84
N MET A 140 5.50 7.02 -0.49
CA MET A 140 5.59 5.70 -1.08
C MET A 140 4.87 5.58 -2.43
N ALA A 141 4.09 6.58 -2.84
CA ALA A 141 3.34 6.54 -4.09
C ALA A 141 4.23 6.18 -5.31
N PRO A 142 3.69 5.40 -6.28
CA PRO A 142 2.36 4.79 -6.27
C PRO A 142 2.27 3.57 -5.34
N CYS A 143 1.21 3.48 -4.52
CA CYS A 143 1.00 2.38 -3.57
C CYS A 143 -0.49 2.13 -3.31
N VAL A 144 -0.82 0.95 -2.80
CA VAL A 144 -2.14 0.65 -2.21
C VAL A 144 -2.04 0.84 -0.70
N LEU A 145 -2.89 1.69 -0.14
CA LEU A 145 -3.04 1.86 1.31
C LEU A 145 -4.26 1.06 1.79
N TRP A 146 -4.02 0.00 2.55
CA TRP A 146 -5.05 -0.77 3.22
C TRP A 146 -5.23 -0.27 4.65
N MET A 147 -6.41 0.26 4.92
CA MET A 147 -6.86 0.69 6.24
C MET A 147 -7.66 -0.45 6.88
N ASP A 148 -7.08 -1.14 7.86
CA ASP A 148 -7.73 -2.26 8.53
C ASP A 148 -8.47 -1.82 9.79
N GLU A 149 -9.60 -2.47 10.08
CA GLU A 149 -10.45 -2.22 11.26
C GLU A 149 -10.83 -0.74 11.47
N VAL A 150 -11.10 -0.01 10.38
CA VAL A 150 -11.46 1.42 10.43
C VAL A 150 -12.64 1.70 11.35
N GLU A 151 -13.57 0.75 11.48
CA GLU A 151 -14.74 0.82 12.37
C GLU A 151 -14.37 1.05 13.84
N LYS A 152 -13.22 0.52 14.29
CA LYS A 152 -12.74 0.70 15.66
C LYS A 152 -12.25 2.12 15.91
N GLY A 153 -11.78 2.81 14.87
CA GLY A 153 -11.34 4.21 14.98
C GLY A 153 -12.48 5.23 14.89
N ILE A 154 -13.57 4.91 14.18
CA ILE A 154 -14.69 5.85 13.94
C ILE A 154 -15.86 5.73 14.93
N SER A 155 -15.89 4.67 15.75
CA SER A 155 -16.99 4.43 16.71
C SER A 155 -16.78 5.10 18.08
N GLY A 156 -15.75 5.94 18.21
CA GLY A 156 -15.41 6.72 19.42
C GLY A 156 -15.89 8.15 19.36
#